data_AF-A0A926HV70-F1
#
_entry.id   AF-A0A926HV70-F1
#
_cell.length_a   1.000
_cell.length_b   1.000
_cell.length_c   1.000
_cell.angle_alpha   90.00
_cell.angle_beta   90.00
_cell.angle_gamma   90.00
#
_symmetry.space_group_name_H-M   'P 1'
#
loop_
_entity.id
_entity.type
_entity.pdbx_description
1 polymer ?
#
loop_
_entity_poly.entity_id
_entity_poly.type
_entity_poly.pdbx_seq_one_letter_code
_entity_poly.pdbx_strand_id
1 'polypeptide(L)' 'MKELLQILTEITGCSFISDLRTRPIAARLAQTVDNVADDDYSPGEWSYALSYITGNNLSFHSVEEAKNYIRHMKSL' A
#
# COMPACT_ATOMS: atom_id res chain seq x y z
N MET A 1 0.70 -9.31 15.21
CA MET A 1 1.10 -8.60 13.99
C MET A 1 -0.08 -7.76 13.53
N LYS A 2 0.13 -6.49 13.19
CA LYS A 2 -0.88 -5.69 12.49
C LYS A 2 -0.75 -6.01 11.00
N GLU A 3 -1.84 -6.37 10.35
CA GLU A 3 -1.88 -6.62 8.89
C GLU A 3 -1.48 -5.35 8.13
N LEU A 4 -0.66 -5.44 7.06
CA LEU A 4 -0.19 -4.28 6.30
C LEU A 4 -1.32 -3.32 5.88
N LEU A 5 -2.49 -3.87 5.49
CA LEU A 5 -3.68 -3.07 5.17
C LEU A 5 -4.14 -2.17 6.32
N GLN A 6 -4.02 -2.63 7.58
CA GLN A 6 -4.36 -1.81 8.75
C GLN A 6 -3.37 -0.65 8.90
N ILE A 7 -2.07 -0.90 8.75
CA ILE A 7 -1.06 0.17 8.79
C ILE A 7 -1.29 1.17 7.66
N LEU A 8 -1.51 0.71 6.43
CA LEU A 8 -1.78 1.61 5.30
C LEU A 8 -3.05 2.45 5.54
N THR A 9 -4.07 1.89 6.19
CA THR A 9 -5.28 2.60 6.61
C THR A 9 -4.96 3.68 7.65
N GLU A 10 -4.19 3.32 8.69
CA GLU A 10 -3.79 4.22 9.78
C GLU A 10 -2.95 5.41 9.24
N ILE A 11 -1.91 5.14 8.44
CA ILE A 11 -0.99 6.20 7.95
C ILE A 11 -1.62 7.12 6.91
N THR A 12 -2.64 6.66 6.18
CA THR A 12 -3.36 7.49 5.21
C THR A 12 -4.53 8.28 5.83
N GLY A 13 -4.81 8.04 7.12
CA GLY A 13 -5.92 8.65 7.85
C GLY A 13 -7.30 8.17 7.39
N CYS A 14 -7.37 6.94 6.86
CA CYS A 14 -8.63 6.32 6.46
C CYS A 14 -9.39 5.79 7.69
N SER A 15 -10.72 5.77 7.61
CA SER A 15 -11.54 5.19 8.68
C SER A 15 -11.67 3.67 8.51
N PHE A 16 -11.64 3.20 7.27
CA PHE A 16 -11.81 1.79 6.91
C PHE A 16 -10.79 1.32 5.87
N ILE A 17 -10.43 0.03 5.91
CA ILE A 17 -9.54 -0.61 4.91
C ILE A 17 -10.13 -0.47 3.50
N SER A 18 -11.46 -0.53 3.36
CA SER A 18 -12.13 -0.35 2.07
C SER A 18 -11.90 1.03 1.46
N ASP A 19 -11.64 2.05 2.30
CA ASP A 19 -11.40 3.41 1.82
C ASP A 19 -10.13 3.45 0.97
N LEU A 20 -9.13 2.61 1.27
CA LEU A 20 -7.87 2.54 0.52
C LEU A 20 -8.07 2.31 -0.99
N ARG A 21 -9.19 1.72 -1.39
CA ARG A 21 -9.55 1.47 -2.81
C ARG A 21 -10.10 2.71 -3.52
N THR A 22 -10.29 3.83 -2.82
CA THR A 22 -10.85 5.05 -3.39
C THR A 22 -9.77 5.95 -4.00
N ARG A 23 -10.10 6.59 -5.14
CA ARG A 23 -9.16 7.37 -5.96
C ARG A 23 -8.33 8.45 -5.22
N PRO A 24 -8.84 9.18 -4.20
CA PRO A 24 -8.07 10.23 -3.55
C PRO A 24 -6.85 9.73 -2.74
N ILE A 25 -6.77 8.43 -2.44
CA ILE A 25 -5.79 7.90 -1.49
C ILE A 25 -4.45 7.58 -2.11
N ALA A 26 -4.36 7.32 -3.42
CA ALA A 26 -3.10 7.01 -4.07
C ALA A 26 -2.01 8.07 -3.79
N ALA A 27 -2.39 9.36 -3.83
CA ALA A 27 -1.48 10.46 -3.53
C ALA A 27 -1.03 10.48 -2.06
N ARG A 28 -1.94 10.22 -1.10
CA ARG A 28 -1.59 10.14 0.32
C ARG A 28 -0.72 8.93 0.64
N LEU A 29 -1.03 7.79 0.02
CA LEU A 29 -0.27 6.57 0.14
C LEU A 29 1.16 6.78 -0.36
N ALA A 30 1.33 7.40 -1.54
CA ALA A 30 2.65 7.76 -2.07
C ALA A 30 3.46 8.70 -1.16
N GLN A 31 2.81 9.60 -0.42
CA GLN A 31 3.48 10.50 0.51
C GLN A 31 3.87 9.85 1.85
N THR A 32 3.22 8.73 2.22
CA THR A 32 3.34 8.14 3.57
C THR A 32 3.99 6.76 3.56
N VAL A 33 4.05 6.08 2.42
CA VAL A 33 4.57 4.71 2.29
C VAL A 33 6.02 4.57 2.77
N ASP A 34 6.82 5.63 2.62
CA ASP A 34 8.22 5.63 3.04
C ASP A 34 8.39 5.61 4.57
N ASN A 35 7.32 5.86 5.33
CA ASN A 35 7.32 5.75 6.79
C ASN A 35 7.17 4.31 7.29
N VAL A 36 6.77 3.36 6.43
CA VAL A 36 6.69 1.93 6.76
C VAL A 36 8.10 1.35 6.62
N ALA A 37 8.65 0.66 7.62
CA ALA A 37 10.00 0.11 7.48
C ALA A 37 10.02 -1.05 6.47
N ASP A 38 11.12 -1.22 5.75
CA ASP A 38 11.26 -2.29 4.74
C ASP A 38 11.19 -3.69 5.37
N ASP A 39 11.56 -3.81 6.64
CA ASP A 39 11.64 -5.08 7.36
C ASP A 39 10.36 -5.44 8.13
N ASP A 40 9.37 -4.53 8.17
CA ASP A 40 8.11 -4.75 8.89
C ASP A 40 7.19 -5.75 8.18
N TYR A 41 7.31 -5.85 6.85
CA TYR A 41 6.41 -6.61 5.99
C TYR A 41 7.14 -7.25 4.82
N SER A 42 6.83 -8.51 4.56
CA SER A 42 7.38 -9.27 3.43
C SER A 42 6.88 -8.77 2.07
N PRO A 43 7.62 -9.01 0.97
CA PRO A 43 7.15 -8.71 -0.38
C PRO A 43 5.80 -9.37 -0.72
N GLY A 44 5.50 -10.54 -0.13
CA GLY A 44 4.22 -11.21 -0.29
C GLY A 44 3.04 -10.44 0.34
N GLU A 45 3.25 -9.87 1.53
CA GLU A 45 2.24 -9.02 2.19
C GLU A 45 1.98 -7.74 1.39
N TRP A 46 3.05 -7.11 0.87
CA TRP A 46 2.92 -5.97 -0.04
C TRP A 46 2.17 -6.32 -1.34
N SER A 47 2.47 -7.49 -1.92
CA SER A 47 1.79 -7.99 -3.12
C SER A 47 0.30 -8.17 -2.88
N TYR A 48 -0.07 -8.79 -1.75
CA TYR A 48 -1.45 -8.95 -1.33
C TYR A 48 -2.16 -7.60 -1.11
N ALA A 49 -1.57 -6.72 -0.31
CA ALA A 49 -2.17 -5.43 0.05
C ALA A 49 -2.39 -4.55 -1.17
N LEU A 50 -1.38 -4.42 -2.06
CA LEU A 50 -1.52 -3.60 -3.26
C LEU A 50 -2.43 -4.21 -4.31
N SER A 51 -2.51 -5.55 -4.38
CA SER A 51 -3.52 -6.22 -5.21
C SER A 51 -4.94 -5.92 -4.72
N TYR A 52 -5.15 -5.93 -3.40
CA TYR A 52 -6.43 -5.55 -2.80
C TYR A 52 -6.80 -4.09 -3.08
N ILE A 53 -5.84 -3.17 -2.88
CA ILE A 53 -6.04 -1.72 -3.05
C ILE A 53 -6.36 -1.37 -4.50
N THR A 54 -5.59 -1.90 -5.44
CA THR A 54 -5.71 -1.55 -6.86
C THR A 54 -6.74 -2.39 -7.61
N GLY A 55 -7.10 -3.56 -7.08
CA GLY A 55 -7.89 -4.55 -7.80
C GLY A 55 -7.12 -5.30 -8.90
N ASN A 56 -5.81 -5.05 -9.04
CA ASN A 56 -4.94 -5.75 -9.98
C ASN A 56 -4.27 -6.95 -9.32
N ASN A 57 -3.88 -7.96 -10.09
CA ASN A 57 -3.07 -9.06 -9.57
C ASN A 57 -1.59 -8.67 -9.64
N LEU A 58 -1.00 -8.27 -8.52
CA LEU A 58 0.37 -7.78 -8.40
C LEU A 58 1.22 -8.77 -7.62
N SER A 59 2.48 -8.90 -8.03
CA SER A 59 3.50 -9.70 -7.34
C SER A 59 4.81 -8.95 -7.37
N PHE A 60 5.41 -8.76 -6.19
CA PHE A 60 6.67 -8.06 -6.00
C PHE A 60 7.73 -9.01 -5.44
N HIS A 61 8.97 -8.82 -5.88
CA HIS A 61 10.12 -9.60 -5.42
C HIS A 61 10.86 -8.88 -4.26
N SER A 62 10.60 -7.59 -4.06
CA SER A 62 11.14 -6.80 -2.95
C SER A 62 10.14 -5.75 -2.45
N VAL A 63 10.35 -5.28 -1.22
CA VAL A 63 9.56 -4.17 -0.64
C VAL A 63 9.80 -2.87 -1.41
N GLU A 64 11.04 -2.64 -1.85
CA GLU A 64 11.37 -1.48 -2.68
C GLU A 64 10.54 -1.44 -3.98
N GLU A 65 10.34 -2.59 -4.64
CA GLU A 65 9.53 -2.68 -5.84
C GLU A 65 8.07 -2.27 -5.57
N ALA A 66 7.50 -2.75 -4.46
CA ALA A 66 6.15 -2.41 -4.02
C ALA A 66 6.01 -0.91 -3.68
N LYS A 67 6.96 -0.34 -2.94
CA LYS A 67 6.98 1.10 -2.62
C LYS A 67 7.13 1.94 -3.89
N ASN A 68 7.98 1.51 -4.81
CA ASN A 68 8.16 2.20 -6.08
C ASN A 68 6.89 2.18 -6.93
N TYR A 69 6.16 1.06 -6.93
CA TYR A 69 4.84 0.97 -7.57
C TYR A 69 3.87 2.02 -6.99
N ILE A 70 3.78 2.13 -5.67
CA ILE A 70 2.93 3.13 -5.00
C ILE A 70 3.31 4.56 -5.40
N ARG A 71 4.60 4.90 -5.43
CA ARG A 71 5.07 6.24 -5.83
C ARG A 71 4.66 6.59 -7.27
N HIS A 72 4.49 5.60 -8.12
CA HIS A 72 4.11 5.76 -9.53
C HIS A 72 2.63 5.45 -9.82
N MET A 73 1.82 5.13 -8.80
CA MET A 73 0.37 5.03 -8.95
C MET A 73 -0.19 6.40 -9.36
N LYS A 74 -0.35 6.62 -10.67
CA LYS A 74 -1.18 7.71 -11.17
C LYS A 74 -2.61 7.45 -10.69
N SER A 75 -3.32 8.51 -10.27
CA SER A 75 -4.73 8.39 -9.89
C SER A 75 -5.47 7.59 -10.97
N LEU A 76 -5.88 6.36 -10.65
CA LEU A 76 -6.78 5.56 -11.48
C LEU A 76 -8.05 6.36 -11.77
#